data_AF-A0A7S3BY08-F1
#
_entry.id   AF-A0A7S3BY08-F1
#
_cell.length_a   1.000
_cell.length_b   1.000
_cell.length_c   1.000
_cell.angle_alpha   90.00
_cell.angle_beta   90.00
_cell.angle_gamma   90.00
#
_symmetry.space_group_name_H-M   'P 1'
#
loop_
_entity.id
_entity.type
_entity.pdbx_description
1 polymer ?
#
loop_
_entity_poly.entity_id
_entity_poly.type
_entity_poly.pdbx_seq_one_letter_code
_entity_poly.pdbx_strand_id
1 'polypeptide(L)'
;VSFSARERLAMLGKISALSDCIGACERIVQTPVPLHYARHTSRLATIFVNTLPFVLARELGLLLVPTMAVICWALFGIQEIGLLIEEPFREVLKLDAICKTITSDVYQTLECGDSFVKLRDESLHTRPAASNGPAESREETTPREAFALPASQAALVSRVPQD
;
A
#
# COMPACT_ATOMS: atom_id res chain seq x y z
N VAL A 1 -31.07 -15.08 4.34
CA VAL A 1 -30.73 -14.31 3.12
C VAL A 1 -29.88 -15.21 2.24
N SER A 2 -30.42 -15.67 1.10
CA SER A 2 -29.68 -16.45 0.11
C SER A 2 -28.89 -15.47 -0.75
N PHE A 3 -27.57 -15.41 -0.59
CA PHE A 3 -26.72 -14.60 -1.48
C PHE A 3 -26.82 -15.14 -2.91
N SER A 4 -26.82 -14.26 -3.90
CA SER A 4 -26.80 -14.67 -5.31
C SER A 4 -25.44 -15.28 -5.67
N ALA A 5 -25.40 -16.20 -6.64
CA ALA A 5 -24.15 -16.81 -7.09
C ALA A 5 -23.11 -15.77 -7.55
N ARG A 6 -23.58 -14.67 -8.16
CA ARG A 6 -22.74 -13.55 -8.59
C ARG A 6 -22.09 -12.81 -7.42
N GLU A 7 -22.84 -12.56 -6.35
CA GLU A 7 -22.35 -11.87 -5.15
C GLU A 7 -21.30 -12.70 -4.42
N ARG A 8 -21.51 -14.02 -4.32
CA ARG A 8 -20.52 -14.93 -3.76
C ARG A 8 -19.23 -14.93 -4.55
N LEU A 9 -19.31 -15.02 -5.87
CA LEU A 9 -18.12 -14.98 -6.74
C LEU A 9 -17.37 -13.65 -6.60
N ALA A 10 -18.10 -12.53 -6.51
CA ALA A 10 -17.49 -11.22 -6.29
C ALA A 10 -16.72 -11.15 -4.95
N MET A 11 -17.30 -11.64 -3.86
CA MET A 11 -16.62 -11.67 -2.55
C MET A 11 -15.41 -12.61 -2.56
N LEU A 12 -15.55 -13.82 -3.12
CA LEU A 12 -14.45 -14.77 -3.22
C LEU A 12 -13.28 -14.21 -4.02
N GLY A 13 -13.55 -13.46 -5.09
CA GLY A 13 -12.50 -12.77 -5.86
C GLY A 13 -11.71 -11.75 -5.02
N LYS A 14 -12.37 -11.01 -4.12
CA LYS A 14 -11.70 -10.05 -3.22
C LYS A 14 -10.86 -10.76 -2.15
N ILE A 15 -11.36 -11.87 -1.60
CA ILE A 15 -10.63 -12.69 -0.63
C ILE A 15 -9.41 -13.34 -1.28
N SER A 16 -9.54 -13.86 -2.51
CA SER A 16 -8.42 -14.42 -3.26
C SER A 16 -7.32 -13.38 -3.47
N ALA A 17 -7.68 -12.17 -3.90
CA ALA A 17 -6.71 -11.08 -4.08
C ALA A 17 -5.97 -10.72 -2.78
N LEU A 18 -6.67 -10.71 -1.63
CA LEU A 18 -6.03 -10.52 -0.33
C LEU A 18 -5.07 -11.65 0.01
N SER A 19 -5.48 -12.90 -0.22
CA SER A 19 -4.65 -14.09 0.01
C SER A 19 -3.39 -14.07 -0.87
N ASP A 20 -3.50 -13.63 -2.12
CA ASP A 20 -2.37 -13.52 -3.04
C ASP A 20 -1.35 -12.47 -2.55
N CYS A 21 -1.83 -11.32 -2.05
CA CYS A 21 -0.96 -10.31 -1.43
C CYS A 21 -0.24 -10.82 -0.19
N ILE A 22 -0.94 -11.57 0.68
CA ILE A 22 -0.32 -12.16 1.88
C ILE A 22 0.74 -13.18 1.47
N GLY A 23 0.44 -14.06 0.52
CA GLY A 23 1.41 -15.04 0.01
C GLY A 23 2.64 -14.39 -0.64
N ALA A 24 2.47 -13.24 -1.30
CA ALA A 24 3.60 -12.47 -1.81
C ALA A 24 4.47 -11.92 -0.68
N CYS A 25 3.88 -11.36 0.38
CA CYS A 25 4.61 -10.88 1.56
C CYS A 25 5.33 -12.02 2.29
N GLU A 26 4.70 -13.18 2.45
CA GLU A 26 5.31 -14.37 3.07
C GLU A 26 6.53 -14.84 2.28
N ARG A 27 6.45 -14.85 0.94
CA ARG A 27 7.61 -15.20 0.09
C ARG A 27 8.79 -14.28 0.31
N ILE A 28 8.56 -12.95 0.37
CA ILE A 28 9.63 -11.97 0.62
C ILE A 28 10.28 -12.22 1.98
N VAL A 29 9.47 -12.48 3.02
CA VAL A 29 9.98 -12.78 4.38
C VAL A 29 10.70 -14.12 4.45
N GLN A 30 10.24 -15.13 3.72
CA GLN A 30 10.79 -16.48 3.72
C GLN A 30 12.04 -16.65 2.86
N THR A 31 12.39 -15.67 2.03
CA THR A 31 13.65 -15.63 1.27
C THR A 31 14.63 -14.63 1.87
N PRO A 32 15.06 -14.76 3.15
CA PRO A 32 16.08 -13.87 3.67
C PRO A 32 17.42 -14.16 2.98
N VAL A 33 18.20 -13.11 2.75
CA VAL A 33 19.59 -13.24 2.29
C VAL A 33 20.37 -14.08 3.32
N PRO A 34 21.24 -15.00 2.89
CA PRO A 34 22.00 -15.83 3.82
C PRO A 34 22.78 -14.99 4.84
N LEU A 35 22.58 -15.26 6.13
CA LEU A 35 23.22 -14.52 7.23
C LEU A 35 24.76 -14.48 7.13
N HIS A 36 25.35 -15.51 6.54
CA HIS A 36 26.79 -15.59 6.32
C HIS A 36 27.28 -14.53 5.32
N TYR A 37 26.47 -14.18 4.33
CA TYR A 37 26.80 -13.14 3.35
C TYR A 37 26.92 -11.78 4.04
N ALA A 38 25.88 -11.35 4.77
CA ALA A 38 25.89 -10.07 5.49
C ALA A 38 27.08 -9.94 6.47
N ARG A 39 27.35 -11.01 7.24
CA ARG A 39 28.50 -11.04 8.16
C ARG A 39 29.85 -11.00 7.43
N HIS A 40 29.97 -11.68 6.30
CA HIS A 40 31.21 -11.69 5.52
C HIS A 40 31.47 -10.31 4.91
N THR A 41 30.46 -9.66 4.35
CA THR A 41 30.57 -8.31 3.78
C THR A 41 31.03 -7.29 4.83
N SER A 42 30.47 -7.32 6.04
CA SER A 42 30.89 -6.44 7.14
C SER A 42 32.37 -6.65 7.54
N ARG A 43 32.82 -7.91 7.63
CA ARG A 43 34.22 -8.23 7.93
C ARG A 43 35.15 -7.76 6.80
N LEU A 44 34.76 -7.98 5.55
CA LEU A 44 35.52 -7.56 4.38
C LEU A 44 35.66 -6.02 4.34
N ALA A 45 34.58 -5.28 4.55
CA ALA A 45 34.61 -3.81 4.59
C ALA A 45 35.55 -3.30 5.70
N THR A 46 35.52 -3.94 6.87
CA THR A 46 36.41 -3.60 7.99
C THR A 46 37.88 -3.84 7.64
N ILE A 47 38.20 -4.98 7.04
CA ILE A 47 39.58 -5.30 6.60
C ILE A 47 40.02 -4.33 5.51
N PHE A 48 39.15 -3.99 4.56
CA PHE A 48 39.45 -3.06 3.47
C PHE A 48 39.84 -1.69 4.00
N VAL A 49 39.01 -1.10 4.86
CA VAL A 49 39.25 0.20 5.48
C VAL A 49 40.49 0.17 6.38
N ASN A 50 40.75 -0.93 7.09
CA ASN A 50 41.93 -1.05 7.94
C ASN A 50 43.24 -1.26 7.15
N THR A 51 43.17 -1.79 5.92
CA THR A 51 44.34 -1.97 5.05
C THR A 51 44.70 -0.68 4.30
N LEU A 52 43.69 0.12 3.96
CA LEU A 52 43.81 1.39 3.24
C LEU A 52 44.84 2.39 3.83
N PRO A 53 44.94 2.61 5.16
CA PRO A 53 45.93 3.54 5.72
C PRO A 53 47.37 3.08 5.50
N PHE A 54 47.65 1.77 5.47
CA PHE A 54 49.00 1.28 5.18
C PHE A 54 49.44 1.59 3.75
N VAL A 55 48.49 1.63 2.81
CA VAL A 55 48.74 1.99 1.41
C VAL A 55 48.93 3.50 1.26
N LEU A 56 48.08 4.31 1.91
CA LEU A 56 48.09 5.77 1.76
C LEU A 56 49.05 6.51 2.71
N ALA A 57 49.60 5.84 3.73
CA ALA A 57 50.42 6.47 4.77
C ALA A 57 51.62 7.26 4.22
N ARG A 58 52.21 6.82 3.10
CA ARG A 58 53.40 7.47 2.51
C ARG A 58 53.08 8.71 1.67
N GLU A 59 51.86 8.81 1.14
CA GLU A 59 51.46 9.85 0.20
C GLU A 59 50.76 11.04 0.88
N LEU A 60 49.92 10.79 1.89
CA LEU A 60 49.01 11.82 2.43
C LEU A 60 49.48 12.50 3.72
N GLY A 61 50.43 11.93 4.47
CA GLY A 61 50.89 12.51 5.74
C GLY A 61 49.73 12.86 6.69
N LEU A 62 49.61 14.12 7.11
CA LEU A 62 48.54 14.61 8.01
C LEU A 62 47.14 14.63 7.36
N LEU A 63 47.04 14.69 6.03
CA LEU A 63 45.76 14.61 5.32
C LEU A 63 45.15 13.20 5.34
N LEU A 64 45.90 12.19 5.78
CA LEU A 64 45.41 10.82 5.90
C LEU A 64 44.17 10.74 6.80
N VAL A 65 44.15 11.45 7.92
CA VAL A 65 43.06 11.39 8.92
C VAL A 65 41.72 11.83 8.33
N PRO A 66 41.57 13.05 7.74
CA PRO A 66 40.30 13.46 7.15
C PRO A 66 39.91 12.61 5.93
N THR A 67 40.87 12.18 5.10
CA THR A 67 40.58 11.31 3.95
C THR A 67 40.04 9.95 4.40
N MET A 68 40.68 9.32 5.39
CA MET A 68 40.20 8.07 5.97
C MET A 68 38.81 8.24 6.59
N ALA A 69 38.55 9.34 7.31
CA ALA A 69 37.24 9.60 7.90
C ALA A 69 36.13 9.64 6.84
N VAL A 70 36.35 10.31 5.70
CA VAL A 70 35.38 10.37 4.59
C VAL A 70 35.15 8.99 3.97
N ILE A 71 36.21 8.21 3.74
CA ILE A 71 36.11 6.85 3.17
C ILE A 71 35.37 5.91 4.11
N CYS A 72 35.71 5.92 5.40
CA CYS A 72 35.02 5.15 6.43
C CYS A 72 33.53 5.50 6.46
N TRP A 73 33.21 6.79 6.53
CA TRP A 73 31.83 7.25 6.58
C TRP A 73 31.03 6.80 5.35
N ALA A 74 31.61 6.90 4.16
CA ALA A 74 30.96 6.45 2.92
C ALA A 74 30.74 4.93 2.87
N LEU A 75 31.78 4.13 3.19
CA LEU A 75 31.72 2.66 3.10
C LEU A 75 30.87 2.03 4.20
N PHE A 76 30.97 2.51 5.44
CA PHE A 76 30.12 2.02 6.52
C PHE A 76 28.70 2.55 6.39
N GLY A 77 28.51 3.78 5.89
CA GLY A 77 27.19 4.34 5.63
C GLY A 77 26.41 3.51 4.60
N ILE A 78 27.03 3.14 3.47
CA ILE A 78 26.36 2.28 2.48
C ILE A 78 26.09 0.87 3.01
N GLN A 79 26.96 0.34 3.86
CA GLN A 79 26.76 -0.98 4.50
C GLN A 79 25.56 -0.98 5.44
N GLU A 80 25.38 0.09 6.22
CA GLU A 80 24.24 0.25 7.14
C GLU A 80 22.92 0.39 6.37
N ILE A 81 22.92 1.20 5.30
CA ILE A 81 21.76 1.32 4.39
C ILE A 81 21.44 -0.05 3.77
N GLY A 82 22.45 -0.84 3.41
CA GLY A 82 22.29 -2.22 2.93
C GLY A 82 21.56 -3.12 3.93
N LEU A 83 21.88 -3.02 5.22
CA LEU A 83 21.20 -3.79 6.27
C LEU A 83 19.75 -3.32 6.49
N LEU A 84 19.51 -2.01 6.44
CA LEU A 84 18.15 -1.45 6.57
C LEU A 84 17.20 -1.95 5.47
N ILE A 85 17.68 -2.06 4.23
CA ILE A 85 16.85 -2.56 3.11
C ILE A 85 16.62 -4.07 3.14
N GLU A 86 17.48 -4.84 3.82
CA GLU A 86 17.33 -6.28 3.99
C GLU A 86 16.16 -6.64 4.92
N GLU A 87 15.79 -5.75 5.85
CA GLU A 87 14.67 -5.95 6.80
C GLU A 87 13.49 -4.97 6.57
N PRO A 88 12.82 -4.99 5.40
CA PRO A 88 11.84 -3.96 5.02
C PRO A 88 10.61 -3.92 5.93
N PHE A 89 10.16 -5.06 6.44
CA PHE A 89 8.93 -5.16 7.25
C PHE A 89 9.12 -4.83 8.73
N ARG A 90 10.36 -4.80 9.23
CA ARG A 90 10.65 -4.51 10.64
C ARG A 90 10.95 -3.05 10.88
N GLU A 91 11.89 -2.49 10.11
CA GLU A 91 12.42 -1.16 10.38
C GLU A 91 11.85 -0.08 9.45
N VAL A 92 11.65 -0.41 8.16
CA VAL A 92 11.30 0.58 7.13
C VAL A 92 9.78 0.78 7.04
N LEU A 93 9.02 -0.31 7.02
CA LEU A 93 7.58 -0.27 6.79
C LEU A 93 6.81 -0.22 8.12
N LYS A 94 6.05 0.85 8.35
CA LYS A 94 5.21 1.04 9.54
C LYS A 94 3.93 0.20 9.47
N LEU A 95 4.07 -1.12 9.56
CA LEU A 95 2.95 -2.07 9.45
C LEU A 95 1.81 -1.77 10.43
N ASP A 96 2.15 -1.38 11.66
CA ASP A 96 1.17 -1.03 12.70
C ASP A 96 0.32 0.19 12.31
N ALA A 97 0.93 1.22 11.74
CA ALA A 97 0.21 2.40 11.26
C ALA A 97 -0.72 2.05 10.10
N ILE A 98 -0.24 1.23 9.15
CA ILE A 98 -1.04 0.78 8.00
C ILE A 98 -2.23 -0.07 8.49
N CYS A 99 -2.00 -0.99 9.43
CA CYS A 99 -3.06 -1.82 10.01
C CYS A 99 -4.13 -0.99 10.74
N LYS A 100 -3.71 0.04 11.48
CA LYS A 100 -4.63 0.99 12.13
C LYS A 100 -5.48 1.75 11.11
N THR A 101 -4.89 2.22 10.02
CA THR A 101 -5.63 2.88 8.94
C THR A 101 -6.66 1.95 8.31
N ILE A 102 -6.27 0.73 7.93
CA ILE A 102 -7.20 -0.26 7.35
C ILE A 102 -8.35 -0.56 8.32
N THR A 103 -8.02 -0.73 9.60
CA THR A 103 -9.03 -1.01 10.65
C THR A 103 -10.02 0.15 10.76
N SER A 104 -9.53 1.39 10.78
CA SER A 104 -10.38 2.59 10.79
C SER A 104 -11.31 2.66 9.58
N ASP A 105 -10.78 2.38 8.38
CA ASP A 105 -11.57 2.43 7.14
C ASP A 105 -12.69 1.37 7.13
N VAL A 106 -12.41 0.17 7.66
CA VAL A 106 -13.41 -0.90 7.81
C VAL A 106 -14.51 -0.46 8.79
N TYR A 107 -14.15 0.06 9.97
CA TYR A 107 -15.14 0.53 10.94
C TYR A 107 -16.01 1.65 10.38
N GLN A 108 -15.42 2.63 9.71
CA GLN A 108 -16.16 3.72 9.07
C GLN A 108 -17.14 3.21 8.00
N THR A 109 -16.72 2.22 7.21
CA THR A 109 -17.59 1.62 6.19
C THR A 109 -18.77 0.87 6.82
N LEU A 110 -18.54 0.17 7.94
CA LEU A 110 -19.60 -0.52 8.68
C LEU A 110 -20.60 0.46 9.31
N GLU A 111 -20.12 1.55 9.90
CA GLU A 111 -20.97 2.59 10.49
C GLU A 111 -21.82 3.32 9.44
N CYS A 112 -21.26 3.61 8.27
CA CYS A 112 -22.00 4.18 7.15
C CYS A 112 -23.08 3.22 6.64
N GLY A 113 -22.78 1.92 6.57
CA GLY A 113 -23.74 0.88 6.21
C GLY A 113 -24.90 0.76 7.19
N ASP A 114 -24.63 0.76 8.51
CA ASP A 114 -25.66 0.70 9.55
C ASP A 114 -26.56 1.94 9.54
N SER A 115 -25.96 3.12 9.32
CA SER A 115 -26.69 4.39 9.19
C SER A 115 -27.64 4.39 8.00
N PHE A 116 -27.20 3.84 6.85
CA PHE A 116 -28.05 3.72 5.67
C PHE A 116 -29.22 2.75 5.87
N VAL A 117 -29.01 1.64 6.59
CA VAL A 117 -30.08 0.69 6.95
C VAL A 117 -31.10 1.35 7.86
N LYS A 118 -30.67 2.11 8.88
CA LYS A 118 -31.56 2.87 9.77
C LYS A 118 -32.39 3.91 9.03
N LEU A 119 -31.77 4.71 8.15
CA LEU A 119 -32.48 5.71 7.36
C LEU A 119 -33.50 5.07 6.40
N ARG A 120 -33.16 3.92 5.82
CA ARG A 120 -34.10 3.15 4.99
C ARG A 120 -35.30 2.67 5.82
N ASP A 121 -35.08 2.08 7.00
CA ASP A 121 -36.17 1.60 7.85
C ASP A 121 -37.04 2.74 8.42
N GLU A 122 -36.45 3.91 8.72
CA GLU A 122 -37.16 5.12 9.17
C GLU A 122 -38.03 5.72 8.05
N SER A 123 -37.50 5.79 6.83
CA SER A 123 -38.26 6.23 5.65
C SER A 123 -39.41 5.28 5.26
N LEU A 124 -39.28 3.98 5.54
CA LEU A 124 -40.34 2.99 5.41
C LEU A 124 -41.45 3.18 6.46
N HIS A 125 -41.13 3.67 7.66
CA HIS A 125 -42.10 3.94 8.73
C HIS A 125 -42.81 5.29 8.62
N THR A 126 -42.24 6.27 7.91
CA THR A 126 -42.81 7.62 7.80
C THR A 126 -43.64 7.84 6.52
N ARG A 127 -44.00 6.78 5.77
CA ARG A 127 -45.00 6.92 4.69
C ARG A 127 -46.33 7.31 5.33
N PRO A 128 -46.86 8.53 5.10
CA PRO A 128 -48.24 8.80 5.46
C PRO A 128 -49.13 7.87 4.64
N ALA A 129 -50.16 7.32 5.27
CA ALA A 129 -51.23 6.59 4.61
C ALA A 129 -51.91 7.54 3.60
N ALA A 130 -51.41 7.55 2.36
CA ALA A 130 -52.09 8.20 1.26
C ALA A 130 -53.37 7.41 0.96
N SER A 131 -54.49 8.02 1.30
CA SER A 131 -55.85 7.61 1.01
C SER A 131 -56.08 7.39 -0.50
N ASN A 132 -56.91 6.40 -0.80
CA ASN A 132 -57.33 5.94 -2.12
C ASN A 132 -57.78 7.04 -3.12
N GLY A 133 -57.45 6.84 -4.40
CA GLY A 133 -58.06 7.46 -5.59
C GLY A 133 -57.46 6.86 -6.87
N PRO A 134 -58.24 6.59 -7.95
CA PRO A 134 -57.98 5.48 -8.88
C PRO A 134 -57.00 5.79 -10.02
N ALA A 135 -56.59 4.70 -10.67
CA ALA A 135 -55.65 4.60 -11.78
C ALA A 135 -55.86 5.65 -12.89
N GLU A 136 -54.77 6.33 -13.28
CA GLU A 136 -54.65 7.01 -14.56
C GLU A 136 -53.30 6.68 -15.22
N SER A 137 -53.40 6.39 -16.51
CA SER A 137 -52.40 5.85 -17.42
C SER A 137 -51.40 6.88 -17.93
N ARG A 138 -50.20 6.38 -18.30
CA ARG A 138 -49.18 6.96 -19.20
C ARG A 138 -48.49 8.25 -18.75
N GLU A 139 -47.18 8.18 -18.54
CA GLU A 139 -46.22 8.78 -19.48
C GLU A 139 -44.81 8.23 -19.23
N GLU A 140 -44.24 7.69 -20.31
CA GLU A 140 -42.82 7.44 -20.43
C GLU A 140 -42.14 8.79 -20.67
N THR A 141 -41.26 9.22 -19.77
CA THR A 141 -40.34 10.32 -20.07
C THR A 141 -39.04 10.10 -19.29
N THR A 142 -38.04 9.65 -20.03
CA THR A 142 -36.63 9.86 -19.71
C THR A 142 -36.42 11.37 -19.50
N PRO A 143 -35.57 11.76 -18.54
CA PRO A 143 -34.46 12.62 -18.95
C PRO A 143 -33.12 11.99 -18.61
N ARG A 144 -32.34 11.80 -19.67
CA ARG A 144 -30.88 11.89 -19.60
C ARG A 144 -30.50 13.28 -19.09
N GLU A 145 -29.24 13.36 -18.63
CA GLU A 145 -28.48 14.55 -18.21
C GLU A 145 -28.57 14.86 -16.71
N ALA A 146 -27.49 15.02 -15.93
CA ALA A 146 -26.05 14.92 -16.19
C ALA A 146 -25.35 14.83 -14.83
N PHE A 147 -24.67 13.71 -14.53
CA PHE A 147 -23.64 13.72 -13.49
C PHE A 147 -22.35 14.18 -14.17
N ALA A 148 -22.12 15.49 -14.13
CA ALA A 148 -20.94 16.14 -14.67
C ALA A 148 -19.68 15.60 -13.97
N LEU A 149 -18.92 14.78 -14.69
CA LEU A 149 -17.51 14.55 -14.40
C LEU A 149 -16.74 15.85 -14.68
N PRO A 150 -15.84 16.31 -13.78
CA PRO A 150 -15.05 17.49 -14.02
C PRO A 150 -14.13 17.29 -15.24
N ALA A 151 -14.11 18.29 -16.13
CA ALA A 151 -13.45 18.32 -17.45
C ALA A 151 -11.91 18.11 -17.44
N SER A 152 -11.30 17.82 -16.29
CA SER A 152 -9.86 17.59 -16.15
C SER A 152 -9.44 16.14 -16.43
N GLN A 153 -10.36 15.15 -16.28
CA GLN A 153 -9.98 13.72 -16.40
C GLN A 153 -10.26 13.08 -17.77
N ALA A 154 -11.05 13.71 -18.65
CA ALA A 154 -11.37 13.14 -19.96
C ALA A 154 -10.17 13.14 -20.94
N ALA A 155 -9.17 13.99 -20.72
CA ALA A 155 -8.01 14.09 -21.60
C ALA A 155 -6.92 13.03 -21.33
N LEU A 156 -6.97 12.31 -20.19
CA LEU A 156 -5.88 11.40 -19.80
C LEU A 156 -6.10 9.93 -20.23
N VAL A 157 -7.33 9.54 -20.57
CA VAL A 157 -7.68 8.15 -20.92
C VAL A 157 -7.50 7.84 -22.42
N SER A 158 -7.30 8.85 -23.27
CA SER A 158 -7.12 8.67 -24.72
C SER A 158 -5.65 8.43 -25.15
N ARG A 159 -4.71 8.25 -24.20
CA ARG A 159 -3.27 8.08 -24.49
C ARG A 159 -2.65 6.75 -24.03
N VAL A 160 -3.43 5.69 -23.86
CA VAL A 160 -2.85 4.35 -23.61
C VAL A 160 -2.89 3.55 -24.92
N PRO A 161 -1.73 3.32 -25.59
CA PRO A 161 -1.65 2.46 -26.77
C PRO A 161 -1.84 1.01 -26.36
N GLN A 162 -2.66 0.27 -27.10
CA GLN A 162 -2.70 -1.19 -27.05
C GLN A 162 -1.78 -1.71 -28.16
N ASP A 163 -0.57 -2.10 -27.78
CA ASP A 163 0.28 -3.03 -28.54
C ASP A 163 0.29 -4.38 -27.82
#